data_AF-A0A7C7L5N3-F1
#
_entry.id   AF-A0A7C7L5N3-F1
#
_cell.length_a   1.000
_cell.length_b   1.000
_cell.length_c   1.000
_cell.angle_alpha   90.00
_cell.angle_beta   90.00
_cell.angle_gamma   90.00
#
_symmetry.space_group_name_H-M   'P 1'
#
loop_
_entity.id
_entity.type
_entity.pdbx_description
1 polymer ?
#
loop_
_entity_poly.entity_id
_entity_poly.type
_entity_poly.pdbx_seq_one_letter_code
_entity_poly.pdbx_strand_id
1 'polypeptide(L)'
;MVEYVQTELSSQLALSIFVENEDILRQQLDALNGVVATVELRLDNAPLQLQLNAIVEGYTNFNFILCNRAAPQVDYEVDASEQVFVDWPNDSALPATLERFRVIHSWHAHDAQTKYDLAKIADDLVAVRRKGDLCKMVQWCDYVEDFELYADIDLCFAQGAAAQFSRIVSLLNEAPFMYVCLPQLQTAVGQFDLPTATQYFANGISPQTDLCGVVGDINVVTSQSPQLWHTAMAEAQPQQSFAYVPLPVANLESFQEIIQACQFKALSVTNPYKGWADSYAAVASGFGTANFLLSSGDDYHAFSTDGVGALQALANHGFTPNHKLLVIGNGGAAQSVVQFALNNQVEVSVCARRPQLSADWGCPNYSLTEVELNHFDAFIQATSLGSEQQPGCILPGIDLPADALALDMVYRPAETEWLQQARDCGATAIMGVEMLFEQFQSQFELFNARPALVLIGMRASGKSTLGQQLADTLQLPFLDLDQLLEDQHQRKINEWLSSDASSFRECESEMLAAALQSPNCIIATGGGVVENEESRALLEQHPKVLLLECDRATLQQRQQQNTRPPLTQHQLGQEIAVIDARRQEWYAQCADGQVDSSLSIAESIEQARVFFIN
;
A
#
# COMPACT_ATOMS: atom_id res chain seq x y z
N MET A 1 24.27 -1.57 -15.64
CA MET A 1 22.85 -1.22 -15.38
C MET A 1 22.68 -0.65 -13.97
N VAL A 2 23.60 0.19 -13.50
CA VAL A 2 23.44 0.89 -12.22
C VAL A 2 23.84 2.33 -12.48
N GLU A 3 22.96 3.06 -13.17
CA GLU A 3 23.11 4.51 -13.31
C GLU A 3 22.52 5.15 -12.05
N TYR A 4 23.38 5.81 -11.27
CA TYR A 4 23.06 6.67 -10.13
C TYR A 4 22.16 6.06 -9.04
N VAL A 5 22.76 5.35 -8.08
CA VAL A 5 22.14 5.20 -6.76
C VAL A 5 22.21 6.55 -6.05
N GLN A 6 21.10 7.04 -5.48
CA GLN A 6 21.13 8.24 -4.67
C GLN A 6 22.07 8.03 -3.47
N THR A 7 22.82 9.07 -3.08
CA THR A 7 23.84 8.99 -2.03
C THR A 7 23.30 8.45 -0.71
N GLU A 8 22.05 8.73 -0.39
CA GLU A 8 21.38 8.31 0.86
C GLU A 8 21.14 6.79 0.91
N LEU A 9 20.63 6.18 -0.16
CA LEU A 9 20.48 4.72 -0.21
C LEU A 9 21.84 4.02 -0.16
N SER A 10 22.86 4.54 -0.85
CA SER A 10 24.18 3.89 -0.89
C SER A 10 24.77 3.68 0.52
N SER A 11 24.52 4.61 1.45
CA SER A 11 24.94 4.50 2.85
C SER A 11 24.18 3.44 3.66
N GLN A 12 22.96 3.12 3.26
CA GLN A 12 22.08 2.16 3.92
C GLN A 12 22.28 0.71 3.42
N LEU A 13 23.20 0.47 2.49
CA LEU A 13 23.44 -0.85 1.92
C LEU A 13 24.84 -1.37 2.28
N ALA A 14 24.89 -2.60 2.81
CA ALA A 14 26.12 -3.37 2.99
C ALA A 14 26.10 -4.61 2.09
N LEU A 15 26.97 -4.67 1.08
CA LEU A 15 27.03 -5.83 0.19
C LEU A 15 27.94 -6.92 0.75
N SER A 16 27.41 -8.13 0.95
CA SER A 16 28.21 -9.30 1.30
C SER A 16 28.86 -9.95 0.08
N ILE A 17 30.18 -10.15 0.11
CA ILE A 17 30.97 -10.76 -0.96
C ILE A 17 31.75 -11.96 -0.42
N PHE A 18 31.60 -13.13 -1.04
CA PHE A 18 32.49 -14.27 -0.82
C PHE A 18 33.84 -14.05 -1.49
N VAL A 19 34.91 -14.05 -0.69
CA VAL A 19 36.26 -13.82 -1.20
C VAL A 19 36.86 -15.15 -1.62
N GLU A 20 36.74 -15.50 -2.90
CA GLU A 20 37.33 -16.73 -3.46
C GLU A 20 38.58 -16.45 -4.31
N ASN A 21 38.67 -15.24 -4.89
CA ASN A 21 39.74 -14.83 -5.78
C ASN A 21 39.97 -13.32 -5.69
N GLU A 22 41.24 -12.89 -5.56
CA GLU A 22 41.58 -11.47 -5.40
C GLU A 22 41.27 -10.62 -6.65
N ASP A 23 41.56 -11.11 -7.86
CA ASP A 23 41.32 -10.36 -9.09
C ASP A 23 39.81 -10.13 -9.32
N ILE A 24 39.01 -11.16 -9.03
CA ILE A 24 37.53 -11.07 -9.10
C ILE A 24 37.03 -10.07 -8.06
N LEU A 25 37.54 -10.12 -6.83
CA LEU A 25 37.16 -9.17 -5.78
C LEU A 25 37.46 -7.73 -6.20
N ARG A 26 38.66 -7.45 -6.74
CA ARG A 26 39.01 -6.09 -7.22
C ARG A 26 38.07 -5.61 -8.33
N GLN A 27 37.74 -6.48 -9.30
CA GLN A 27 36.77 -6.15 -10.34
C GLN A 27 35.38 -5.85 -9.77
N GLN A 28 34.94 -6.60 -8.76
CA GLN A 28 33.68 -6.34 -8.06
C GLN A 28 33.72 -5.00 -7.33
N LEU A 29 34.79 -4.69 -6.59
CA LEU A 29 34.95 -3.42 -5.87
C LEU A 29 34.97 -2.23 -6.83
N ASP A 30 35.66 -2.35 -7.98
CA ASP A 30 35.65 -1.31 -9.03
C ASP A 30 34.23 -1.04 -9.54
N ALA A 31 33.43 -2.10 -9.74
CA ALA A 31 32.04 -1.99 -10.23
C ALA A 31 31.05 -1.44 -9.18
N LEU A 32 31.39 -1.57 -7.89
CA LEU A 32 30.54 -1.16 -6.77
C LEU A 32 30.81 0.26 -6.28
N ASN A 33 31.87 0.90 -6.77
CA ASN A 33 32.27 2.23 -6.33
C ASN A 33 31.15 3.24 -6.61
N GLY A 34 30.62 3.87 -5.54
CA GLY A 34 29.47 4.79 -5.61
C GLY A 34 28.09 4.13 -5.66
N VAL A 35 28.02 2.79 -5.63
CA VAL A 35 26.75 2.03 -5.57
C VAL A 35 26.39 1.68 -4.14
N VAL A 36 27.38 1.21 -3.37
CA VAL A 36 27.25 0.91 -1.94
C VAL A 36 28.38 1.61 -1.18
N ALA A 37 28.10 2.05 0.04
CA ALA A 37 29.12 2.61 0.92
C ALA A 37 29.82 1.54 1.77
N THR A 38 29.19 0.39 1.98
CA THR A 38 29.69 -0.66 2.87
C THR A 38 29.82 -2.00 2.14
N VAL A 39 30.93 -2.69 2.34
CA VAL A 39 31.20 -4.03 1.77
C VAL A 39 31.63 -4.98 2.88
N GLU A 40 30.90 -6.08 3.03
CA GLU A 40 31.28 -7.20 3.90
C GLU A 40 32.08 -8.23 3.10
N LEU A 41 33.35 -8.43 3.48
CA LEU A 41 34.21 -9.46 2.95
C LEU A 41 34.08 -10.73 3.80
N ARG A 42 33.50 -11.78 3.22
CA ARG A 42 33.42 -13.12 3.81
C ARG A 42 34.71 -13.87 3.52
N LEU A 43 35.57 -13.96 4.55
CA LEU A 43 36.92 -14.50 4.46
C LEU A 43 37.00 -16.00 4.78
N ASP A 44 35.86 -16.66 4.99
CA ASP A 44 35.78 -18.08 5.41
C ASP A 44 36.55 -19.01 4.45
N ASN A 45 36.60 -18.67 3.16
CA ASN A 45 37.31 -19.41 2.10
C ASN A 45 38.38 -18.55 1.38
N ALA A 46 38.85 -17.47 2.01
CA ALA A 46 39.80 -16.56 1.39
C ALA A 46 41.15 -17.25 1.07
N PRO A 47 41.78 -16.93 -0.07
CA PRO A 47 43.13 -17.42 -0.37
C PRO A 47 44.14 -16.97 0.68
N LEU A 48 45.05 -17.86 1.09
CA LEU A 48 46.13 -17.54 2.05
C LEU A 48 47.05 -16.39 1.58
N GLN A 49 47.12 -16.14 0.27
CA GLN A 49 47.96 -15.11 -0.33
C GLN A 49 47.22 -13.77 -0.54
N LEU A 50 45.96 -13.66 -0.09
CA LEU A 50 45.13 -12.48 -0.26
C LEU A 50 45.82 -11.25 0.34
N GLN A 51 46.01 -10.21 -0.48
CA GLN A 51 46.61 -8.96 -0.02
C GLN A 51 45.56 -8.03 0.61
N LEU A 52 44.98 -8.46 1.74
CA LEU A 52 43.84 -7.77 2.36
C LEU A 52 44.14 -6.29 2.67
N ASN A 53 45.31 -5.97 3.21
CA ASN A 53 45.72 -4.60 3.50
C ASN A 53 45.73 -3.73 2.23
N ALA A 54 46.34 -4.23 1.15
CA ALA A 54 46.43 -3.51 -0.11
C ALA A 54 45.07 -3.31 -0.78
N ILE A 55 44.10 -4.19 -0.53
CA ILE A 55 42.72 -4.02 -0.98
C ILE A 55 42.07 -2.90 -0.15
N VAL A 56 42.04 -3.02 1.17
CA VAL A 56 41.35 -2.05 2.03
C VAL A 56 41.94 -0.64 1.88
N GLU A 57 43.27 -0.51 1.86
CA GLU A 57 43.96 0.77 1.66
C GLU A 57 43.80 1.33 0.24
N GLY A 58 43.61 0.47 -0.76
CA GLY A 58 43.42 0.87 -2.16
C GLY A 58 42.01 1.36 -2.47
N TYR A 59 41.03 0.99 -1.66
CA TYR A 59 39.60 1.25 -1.89
C TYR A 59 38.97 2.09 -0.76
N THR A 60 39.52 3.28 -0.52
CA THR A 60 39.17 4.17 0.60
C THR A 60 37.74 4.73 0.61
N ASN A 61 36.98 4.51 -0.47
CA ASN A 61 35.59 4.97 -0.58
C ASN A 61 34.59 4.02 0.11
N PHE A 62 35.02 2.82 0.51
CA PHE A 62 34.16 1.87 1.21
C PHE A 62 34.46 1.82 2.70
N ASN A 63 33.42 1.58 3.49
CA ASN A 63 33.55 0.96 4.80
C ASN A 63 33.63 -0.55 4.61
N PHE A 64 34.65 -1.19 5.19
CA PHE A 64 34.82 -2.64 5.10
C PHE A 64 34.33 -3.32 6.37
N ILE A 65 33.58 -4.41 6.22
CA ILE A 65 33.27 -5.35 7.30
C ILE A 65 34.04 -6.64 7.00
N LEU A 66 34.93 -7.04 7.87
CA LEU A 66 35.69 -8.28 7.72
C LEU A 66 35.01 -9.37 8.56
N CYS A 67 34.51 -10.42 7.90
CA CYS A 67 33.84 -11.54 8.57
C CYS A 67 34.62 -12.83 8.33
N ASN A 68 35.03 -13.49 9.40
CA ASN A 68 35.73 -14.78 9.33
C ASN A 68 35.29 -15.69 10.47
N ARG A 69 34.36 -16.61 10.19
CA ARG A 69 33.78 -17.50 11.20
C ARG A 69 34.59 -18.78 11.39
N ALA A 70 35.51 -19.10 10.47
CA ALA A 70 36.19 -20.39 10.39
C ALA A 70 37.64 -20.40 10.94
N ALA A 71 38.03 -19.40 11.73
CA ALA A 71 39.37 -19.15 12.32
C ALA A 71 40.31 -18.29 11.45
N PRO A 72 41.22 -17.49 12.06
CA PRO A 72 41.99 -16.46 11.38
C PRO A 72 43.13 -17.08 10.55
N GLN A 73 42.82 -17.53 9.33
CA GLN A 73 43.85 -17.86 8.33
C GLN A 73 44.38 -16.62 7.61
N VAL A 74 43.65 -15.50 7.66
CA VAL A 74 44.03 -14.22 7.09
C VAL A 74 44.56 -13.33 8.21
N ASP A 75 45.77 -12.79 8.03
CA ASP A 75 46.36 -11.85 8.98
C ASP A 75 45.70 -10.47 8.82
N TYR A 76 45.26 -9.89 9.92
CA TYR A 76 44.53 -8.61 9.96
C TYR A 76 45.50 -7.44 10.17
N GLU A 77 46.59 -7.37 9.42
CA GLU A 77 47.61 -6.32 9.54
C GLU A 77 47.18 -4.96 8.93
N VAL A 78 45.87 -4.69 8.79
CA VAL A 78 45.35 -3.50 8.11
C VAL A 78 45.53 -2.25 8.98
N ASP A 79 46.16 -1.20 8.43
CA ASP A 79 46.37 0.10 9.11
C ASP A 79 45.29 1.13 8.72
N ALA A 80 44.01 0.76 8.88
CA ALA A 80 42.85 1.57 8.47
C ALA A 80 41.72 1.59 9.54
N SER A 81 42.09 1.85 10.80
CA SER A 81 41.25 1.60 11.99
C SER A 81 39.87 2.29 12.00
N GLU A 82 39.67 3.38 11.25
CA GLU A 82 38.41 4.14 11.24
C GLU A 82 37.43 3.74 10.12
N GLN A 83 37.84 2.93 9.13
CA GLN A 83 36.98 2.51 8.01
C GLN A 83 36.68 1.00 8.02
N VAL A 84 37.25 0.27 8.98
CA VAL A 84 37.12 -1.20 9.07
C VAL A 84 36.33 -1.59 10.32
N PHE A 85 35.37 -2.46 10.12
CA PHE A 85 34.70 -3.25 11.15
C PHE A 85 35.16 -4.71 11.05
N VAL A 86 35.20 -5.39 12.19
CA VAL A 86 35.32 -6.85 12.24
C VAL A 86 34.01 -7.41 12.79
N ASP A 87 33.34 -8.28 12.04
CA ASP A 87 32.17 -9.02 12.54
C ASP A 87 32.66 -10.23 13.34
N TRP A 88 32.36 -10.24 14.64
CA TRP A 88 32.86 -11.24 15.59
C TRP A 88 31.71 -11.83 16.43
N PRO A 89 31.62 -13.17 16.55
CA PRO A 89 30.60 -13.83 17.36
C PRO A 89 30.69 -13.44 18.86
N ASN A 90 29.55 -13.19 19.49
CA ASN A 90 29.47 -12.77 20.90
C ASN A 90 29.82 -13.88 21.91
N ASP A 91 29.78 -15.15 21.50
CA ASP A 91 30.10 -16.31 22.33
C ASP A 91 31.61 -16.61 22.41
N SER A 92 32.43 -15.81 21.71
CA SER A 92 33.86 -16.03 21.52
C SER A 92 34.67 -14.83 22.01
N ALA A 93 35.71 -15.08 22.82
CA ALA A 93 36.57 -14.01 23.30
C ALA A 93 37.26 -13.28 22.14
N LEU A 94 37.17 -11.94 22.12
CA LEU A 94 37.83 -11.11 21.11
C LEU A 94 39.35 -11.24 21.25
N PRO A 95 40.09 -11.64 20.20
CA PRO A 95 41.54 -11.68 20.22
C PRO A 95 42.14 -10.28 20.43
N ALA A 96 43.22 -10.19 21.21
CA ALA A 96 43.92 -8.92 21.48
C ALA A 96 44.39 -8.20 20.20
N THR A 97 44.69 -8.94 19.13
CA THR A 97 45.07 -8.40 17.82
C THR A 97 43.93 -7.66 17.12
N LEU A 98 42.68 -7.97 17.47
CA LEU A 98 41.47 -7.35 16.89
C LEU A 98 40.91 -6.22 17.75
N GLU A 99 41.38 -6.06 19.00
CA GLU A 99 40.91 -5.00 19.91
C GLU A 99 41.09 -3.58 19.36
N ARG A 100 42.02 -3.38 18.43
CA ARG A 100 42.28 -2.08 17.78
C ARG A 100 41.21 -1.67 16.75
N PHE A 101 40.39 -2.60 16.28
CA PHE A 101 39.33 -2.34 15.30
C PHE A 101 37.99 -2.05 16.00
N ARG A 102 37.09 -1.39 15.27
CA ARG A 102 35.67 -1.40 15.61
C ARG A 102 35.12 -2.81 15.36
N VAL A 103 34.28 -3.28 16.25
CA VAL A 103 33.72 -4.62 16.21
C VAL A 103 32.21 -4.56 16.02
N ILE A 104 31.69 -5.45 15.18
CA ILE A 104 30.27 -5.79 15.14
C ILE A 104 30.15 -7.06 15.99
N HIS A 105 29.67 -6.91 17.22
CA HIS A 105 29.40 -8.05 18.11
C HIS A 105 28.15 -8.72 17.60
N SER A 106 28.26 -9.96 17.11
CA SER A 106 27.18 -10.60 16.37
C SER A 106 26.67 -11.88 17.02
N TRP A 107 25.36 -12.09 16.91
CA TRP A 107 24.70 -13.34 17.26
C TRP A 107 23.75 -13.75 16.13
N HIS A 108 23.62 -15.06 15.90
CA HIS A 108 22.79 -15.61 14.84
C HIS A 108 22.01 -16.82 15.35
N ALA A 109 20.68 -16.80 15.17
CA ALA A 109 19.84 -17.97 15.29
C ALA A 109 20.23 -19.00 14.23
N HIS A 110 20.18 -20.28 14.58
CA HIS A 110 20.55 -21.37 13.66
C HIS A 110 19.37 -21.83 12.80
N ASP A 111 18.16 -21.84 13.37
CA ASP A 111 16.93 -22.31 12.73
C ASP A 111 15.70 -21.72 13.45
N ALA A 112 14.52 -21.91 12.84
CA ALA A 112 13.23 -21.48 13.40
C ALA A 112 12.77 -22.29 14.63
N GLN A 113 13.33 -23.48 14.87
CA GLN A 113 12.79 -24.44 15.84
C GLN A 113 13.41 -24.25 17.23
N THR A 114 14.64 -23.75 17.27
CA THR A 114 15.39 -23.54 18.50
C THR A 114 14.89 -22.28 19.19
N LYS A 115 14.43 -22.44 20.43
CA LYS A 115 14.01 -21.30 21.27
C LYS A 115 15.23 -20.68 21.94
N TYR A 116 15.32 -19.36 21.83
CA TYR A 116 16.37 -18.56 22.43
C TYR A 116 15.78 -17.56 23.42
N ASP A 117 16.58 -17.17 24.43
CA ASP A 117 16.26 -16.05 25.31
C ASP A 117 16.81 -14.77 24.65
N LEU A 118 16.01 -14.19 23.75
CA LEU A 118 16.43 -13.07 22.91
C LEU A 118 16.78 -11.83 23.74
N ALA A 119 16.04 -11.58 24.82
CA ALA A 119 16.33 -10.47 25.74
C ALA A 119 17.70 -10.62 26.40
N LYS A 120 18.01 -11.82 26.90
CA LYS A 120 19.34 -12.08 27.45
C LYS A 120 20.44 -11.95 26.39
N ILE A 121 20.20 -12.43 25.17
CA ILE A 121 21.18 -12.31 24.07
C ILE A 121 21.43 -10.84 23.74
N ALA A 122 20.39 -10.01 23.70
CA ALA A 122 20.52 -8.58 23.50
C ALA A 122 21.34 -7.92 24.63
N ASP A 123 21.03 -8.25 25.89
CA ASP A 123 21.80 -7.77 27.05
C ASP A 123 23.28 -8.19 26.96
N ASP A 124 23.56 -9.45 26.61
CA ASP A 124 24.91 -10.00 26.48
C ASP A 124 25.70 -9.29 25.36
N LEU A 125 25.04 -8.96 24.23
CA LEU A 125 25.63 -8.18 23.14
C LEU A 125 25.98 -6.75 23.57
N VAL A 126 25.04 -6.07 24.24
CA VAL A 126 25.23 -4.69 24.72
C VAL A 126 26.33 -4.64 25.79
N ALA A 127 26.43 -5.66 26.65
CA ALA A 127 27.40 -5.70 27.74
C ALA A 127 28.86 -5.69 27.27
N VAL A 128 29.16 -6.22 26.08
CA VAL A 128 30.51 -6.27 25.50
C VAL A 128 30.82 -5.10 24.57
N ARG A 129 29.82 -4.24 24.28
CA ARG A 129 29.93 -3.13 23.34
C ARG A 129 30.91 -2.06 23.83
N ARG A 130 31.87 -1.69 22.97
CA ARG A 130 32.78 -0.55 23.21
C ARG A 130 32.31 0.66 22.40
N LYS A 131 32.84 1.84 22.71
CA LYS A 131 32.52 3.07 21.97
C LYS A 131 32.94 2.91 20.50
N GLY A 132 31.97 3.05 19.59
CA GLY A 132 32.18 2.89 18.14
C GLY A 132 31.96 1.47 17.62
N ASP A 133 31.72 0.49 18.49
CA ASP A 133 31.26 -0.85 18.11
C ASP A 133 29.75 -0.84 17.82
N LEU A 134 29.30 -1.86 17.08
CA LEU A 134 27.89 -2.15 16.80
C LEU A 134 27.49 -3.50 17.38
N CYS A 135 26.22 -3.66 17.72
CA CYS A 135 25.59 -4.92 18.07
C CYS A 135 24.73 -5.43 16.90
N LYS A 136 24.87 -6.71 16.56
CA LYS A 136 24.14 -7.37 15.47
C LYS A 136 23.44 -8.62 15.99
N MET A 137 22.13 -8.65 15.84
CA MET A 137 21.30 -9.79 16.21
C MET A 137 20.52 -10.27 14.99
N VAL A 138 20.79 -11.51 14.58
CA VAL A 138 20.12 -12.13 13.43
C VAL A 138 19.23 -13.26 13.92
N GLN A 139 17.93 -13.02 13.95
CA GLN A 139 16.91 -13.99 14.34
C GLN A 139 16.55 -14.92 13.18
N TRP A 140 15.71 -15.92 13.42
CA TRP A 140 15.07 -16.73 12.39
C TRP A 140 13.56 -16.67 12.58
N CYS A 141 12.85 -16.09 11.60
CA CYS A 141 11.43 -15.81 11.68
C CYS A 141 10.75 -16.26 10.38
N ASP A 142 9.86 -17.25 10.48
CA ASP A 142 9.03 -17.66 9.34
C ASP A 142 7.78 -16.78 9.22
N TYR A 143 7.28 -16.25 10.35
CA TYR A 143 6.17 -15.31 10.38
C TYR A 143 6.61 -13.96 10.94
N VAL A 144 5.91 -12.89 10.56
CA VAL A 144 6.29 -11.53 10.95
C VAL A 144 6.15 -11.29 12.46
N GLU A 145 5.17 -11.93 13.10
CA GLU A 145 4.93 -11.89 14.55
C GLU A 145 5.98 -12.63 15.38
N ASP A 146 6.86 -13.42 14.76
CA ASP A 146 7.99 -14.06 15.46
C ASP A 146 9.17 -13.09 15.65
N PHE A 147 9.15 -11.91 15.00
CA PHE A 147 10.26 -10.98 15.01
C PHE A 147 10.17 -9.98 16.16
N GLU A 148 11.20 -9.96 17.00
CA GLU A 148 11.32 -9.01 18.11
C GLU A 148 12.39 -7.95 17.82
N LEU A 149 12.02 -6.67 17.86
CA LEU A 149 12.98 -5.58 17.72
C LEU A 149 13.53 -5.14 19.09
N TYR A 150 14.84 -4.91 19.17
CA TYR A 150 15.52 -4.47 20.39
C TYR A 150 16.22 -3.14 20.12
N ALA A 151 15.77 -2.07 20.79
CA ALA A 151 16.23 -0.69 20.52
C ALA A 151 17.73 -0.47 20.75
N ASP A 152 18.35 -1.23 21.67
CA ASP A 152 19.79 -1.12 21.96
C ASP A 152 20.68 -1.93 21.00
N ILE A 153 20.09 -2.64 20.03
CA ILE A 153 20.79 -3.43 19.03
C ILE A 153 20.78 -2.71 17.68
N ASP A 154 21.95 -2.27 17.22
CA ASP A 154 22.09 -1.44 16.00
C ASP A 154 21.66 -2.17 14.71
N LEU A 155 21.91 -3.48 14.62
CA LEU A 155 21.59 -4.32 13.47
C LEU A 155 20.74 -5.52 13.90
N CYS A 156 19.44 -5.29 14.14
CA CYS A 156 18.49 -6.32 14.55
C CYS A 156 17.54 -6.70 13.41
N PHE A 157 17.71 -7.89 12.81
CA PHE A 157 16.86 -8.38 11.71
C PHE A 157 16.74 -9.91 11.75
N ALA A 158 15.95 -10.49 10.84
CA ALA A 158 15.72 -11.94 10.76
C ALA A 158 16.15 -12.55 9.42
N GLN A 159 16.41 -13.86 9.46
CA GLN A 159 16.35 -14.78 8.32
C GLN A 159 14.98 -15.47 8.28
N GLY A 160 14.73 -16.23 7.21
CA GLY A 160 13.47 -16.95 7.03
C GLY A 160 12.50 -16.17 6.15
N ALA A 161 11.22 -16.57 6.17
CA ALA A 161 10.21 -15.98 5.31
C ALA A 161 9.86 -14.52 5.68
N ALA A 162 10.04 -14.11 6.94
CA ALA A 162 9.86 -12.73 7.39
C ALA A 162 11.11 -11.83 7.22
N ALA A 163 12.17 -12.33 6.57
CA ALA A 163 13.45 -11.62 6.46
C ALA A 163 13.33 -10.26 5.77
N GLN A 164 12.53 -10.13 4.71
CA GLN A 164 12.35 -8.84 4.02
C GLN A 164 11.69 -7.80 4.92
N PHE A 165 10.61 -8.18 5.61
CA PHE A 165 9.93 -7.32 6.58
C PHE A 165 10.88 -6.84 7.68
N SER A 166 11.56 -7.77 8.35
CA SER A 166 12.46 -7.41 9.46
C SER A 166 13.56 -6.44 9.05
N ARG A 167 14.17 -6.61 7.88
CA ARG A 167 15.23 -5.70 7.36
C ARG A 167 14.73 -4.29 7.11
N ILE A 168 13.51 -4.14 6.58
CA ILE A 168 12.90 -2.82 6.40
C ILE A 168 12.58 -2.21 7.75
N VAL A 169 11.97 -2.95 8.66
CA VAL A 169 11.70 -2.47 10.02
C VAL A 169 12.97 -2.06 10.75
N SER A 170 14.09 -2.77 10.60
CA SER A 170 15.38 -2.33 11.15
C SER A 170 15.76 -0.94 10.65
N LEU A 171 15.66 -0.68 9.34
CA LEU A 171 16.00 0.62 8.75
C LEU A 171 15.03 1.73 9.17
N LEU A 172 13.73 1.42 9.29
CA LEU A 172 12.74 2.35 9.85
C LEU A 172 13.07 2.75 11.30
N ASN A 173 13.76 1.87 12.02
CA ASN A 173 14.27 2.09 13.37
C ASN A 173 15.76 2.47 13.39
N GLU A 174 16.20 3.18 12.34
CA GLU A 174 17.51 3.83 12.26
C GLU A 174 18.73 2.87 12.28
N ALA A 175 18.55 1.60 11.93
CA ALA A 175 19.68 0.71 11.67
C ALA A 175 20.59 1.34 10.58
N PRO A 176 21.93 1.31 10.76
CA PRO A 176 22.84 2.06 9.90
C PRO A 176 22.87 1.57 8.45
N PHE A 177 22.58 0.29 8.24
CA PHE A 177 22.46 -0.32 6.92
C PHE A 177 21.75 -1.67 7.00
N MET A 178 21.26 -2.16 5.86
CA MET A 178 20.85 -3.54 5.67
C MET A 178 21.84 -4.30 4.79
N TYR A 179 21.97 -5.60 5.05
CA TYR A 179 22.80 -6.48 4.21
C TYR A 179 22.06 -6.83 2.91
N VAL A 180 22.75 -6.70 1.78
CA VAL A 180 22.31 -7.11 0.43
C VAL A 180 23.32 -8.07 -0.20
N CYS A 181 22.90 -8.78 -1.25
CA CYS A 181 23.75 -9.72 -1.98
C CYS A 181 23.79 -9.45 -3.47
N LEU A 182 24.72 -10.09 -4.17
CA LEU A 182 24.63 -10.21 -5.62
C LEU A 182 23.55 -11.25 -5.99
N PRO A 183 22.90 -11.12 -7.16
CA PRO A 183 21.92 -12.10 -7.62
C PRO A 183 22.48 -13.53 -7.57
N GLN A 184 21.67 -14.48 -7.07
CA GLN A 184 22.03 -15.91 -6.91
C GLN A 184 23.15 -16.20 -5.89
N LEU A 185 23.70 -15.18 -5.21
CA LEU A 185 24.79 -15.31 -4.24
C LEU A 185 24.35 -14.84 -2.84
N GLN A 186 23.13 -15.21 -2.43
CA GLN A 186 22.62 -14.91 -1.10
C GLN A 186 23.54 -15.49 -0.02
N THR A 187 23.88 -14.68 0.98
CA THR A 187 24.65 -15.14 2.15
C THR A 187 23.74 -15.52 3.32
N ALA A 188 22.47 -15.09 3.27
CA ALA A 188 21.42 -15.38 4.23
C ALA A 188 20.05 -15.47 3.52
N VAL A 189 19.16 -16.31 4.06
CA VAL A 189 17.81 -16.52 3.51
C VAL A 189 17.01 -15.21 3.53
N GLY A 190 16.35 -14.90 2.41
CA GLY A 190 15.44 -13.76 2.28
C GLY A 190 16.15 -12.40 2.19
N GLN A 191 17.44 -12.40 1.85
CA GLN A 191 18.21 -11.20 1.56
C GLN A 191 17.78 -10.57 0.22
N PHE A 192 17.68 -9.23 0.17
CA PHE A 192 17.51 -8.51 -1.08
C PHE A 192 18.78 -8.60 -1.93
N ASP A 193 18.62 -8.88 -3.22
CA ASP A 193 19.71 -8.65 -4.16
C ASP A 193 19.88 -7.13 -4.42
N LEU A 194 21.10 -6.73 -4.72
CA LEU A 194 21.48 -5.33 -4.89
C LEU A 194 20.65 -4.62 -5.98
N PRO A 195 20.48 -5.17 -7.20
CA PRO A 195 19.57 -4.56 -8.19
C PRO A 195 18.16 -4.30 -7.65
N THR A 196 17.54 -5.31 -7.03
CA THR A 196 16.20 -5.17 -6.44
C THR A 196 16.17 -4.09 -5.36
N ALA A 197 17.11 -4.10 -4.42
CA ALA A 197 17.18 -3.08 -3.37
C ALA A 197 17.37 -1.66 -3.93
N THR A 198 18.25 -1.49 -4.93
CA THR A 198 18.48 -0.19 -5.57
C THR A 198 17.27 0.33 -6.34
N GLN A 199 16.48 -0.57 -6.92
CA GLN A 199 15.24 -0.21 -7.62
C GLN A 199 14.14 0.15 -6.64
N TYR A 200 13.93 -0.67 -5.61
CA TYR A 200 12.80 -0.53 -4.70
C TYR A 200 12.97 0.65 -3.74
N PHE A 201 14.20 0.90 -3.29
CA PHE A 201 14.47 1.84 -2.20
C PHE A 201 15.32 3.02 -2.67
N ALA A 202 15.17 3.44 -3.93
CA ALA A 202 15.97 4.50 -4.55
C ALA A 202 16.02 5.81 -3.72
N ASN A 203 14.96 6.12 -2.98
CA ASN A 203 14.84 7.31 -2.11
C ASN A 203 15.24 7.02 -0.64
N GLY A 204 15.92 5.91 -0.37
CA GLY A 204 16.25 5.46 0.98
C GLY A 204 15.04 4.99 1.79
N ILE A 205 15.31 4.44 2.97
CA ILE A 205 14.31 4.08 3.99
C ILE A 205 14.54 4.93 5.23
N SER A 206 13.50 5.55 5.77
CA SER A 206 13.54 6.40 6.96
C SER A 206 12.26 6.22 7.79
N PRO A 207 12.17 6.79 9.01
CA PRO A 207 10.93 6.76 9.79
C PRO A 207 9.71 7.42 9.11
N GLN A 208 9.90 8.12 7.98
CA GLN A 208 8.82 8.74 7.19
C GLN A 208 8.45 7.92 5.94
N THR A 209 9.11 6.79 5.70
CA THR A 209 8.79 5.89 4.60
C THR A 209 7.36 5.37 4.73
N ASP A 210 6.59 5.43 3.65
CA ASP A 210 5.32 4.72 3.58
C ASP A 210 5.56 3.22 3.53
N LEU A 211 5.40 2.54 4.67
CA LEU A 211 5.49 1.10 4.77
C LEU A 211 4.15 0.45 4.38
N CYS A 212 4.19 -0.42 3.38
CA CYS A 212 3.08 -1.21 2.89
C CYS A 212 3.45 -2.68 2.83
N GLY A 213 2.46 -3.56 2.61
CA GLY A 213 2.76 -4.97 2.38
C GLY A 213 1.61 -5.81 1.88
N VAL A 214 1.91 -7.08 1.59
CA VAL A 214 0.93 -8.09 1.22
C VAL A 214 0.86 -9.17 2.29
N VAL A 215 -0.31 -9.29 2.92
CA VAL A 215 -0.60 -10.22 4.02
C VAL A 215 -1.15 -11.53 3.47
N GLY A 216 -0.59 -12.65 3.91
CA GLY A 216 -1.02 -13.98 3.51
C GLY A 216 -0.39 -15.06 4.36
N ASP A 217 -0.66 -16.32 4.02
CA ASP A 217 0.07 -17.45 4.61
C ASP A 217 1.56 -17.42 4.22
N ILE A 218 2.31 -18.44 4.67
CA ILE A 218 3.75 -18.55 4.40
C ILE A 218 4.14 -18.44 2.92
N ASN A 219 3.23 -18.76 1.98
CA ASN A 219 3.51 -18.71 0.55
C ASN A 219 3.49 -17.28 -0.03
N VAL A 220 3.04 -16.29 0.75
CA VAL A 220 2.95 -14.89 0.32
C VAL A 220 4.31 -14.30 -0.06
N VAL A 221 5.41 -14.89 0.42
CA VAL A 221 6.79 -14.55 0.04
C VAL A 221 7.07 -14.70 -1.46
N THR A 222 6.23 -15.46 -2.17
CA THR A 222 6.34 -15.63 -3.64
C THR A 222 5.49 -14.63 -4.43
N SER A 223 4.75 -13.75 -3.76
CA SER A 223 3.87 -12.77 -4.40
C SER A 223 4.62 -11.85 -5.34
N GLN A 224 3.97 -11.46 -6.45
CA GLN A 224 4.48 -10.44 -7.37
C GLN A 224 4.09 -9.01 -6.97
N SER A 225 3.22 -8.85 -5.95
CA SER A 225 2.77 -7.52 -5.50
C SER A 225 3.93 -6.58 -5.15
N PRO A 226 5.00 -6.99 -4.45
CA PRO A 226 6.14 -6.11 -4.20
C PRO A 226 6.73 -5.50 -5.48
N GLN A 227 6.88 -6.29 -6.55
CA GLN A 227 7.42 -5.78 -7.80
C GLN A 227 6.48 -4.78 -8.47
N LEU A 228 5.17 -5.09 -8.51
CA LEU A 228 4.15 -4.21 -9.10
C LEU A 228 4.10 -2.87 -8.37
N TRP A 229 4.02 -2.89 -7.04
CA TRP A 229 3.91 -1.69 -6.21
C TRP A 229 5.15 -0.79 -6.33
N HIS A 230 6.37 -1.32 -6.18
CA HIS A 230 7.56 -0.48 -6.32
C HIS A 230 7.72 0.08 -7.74
N THR A 231 7.36 -0.69 -8.78
CA THR A 231 7.43 -0.21 -10.16
C THR A 231 6.45 0.96 -10.38
N ALA A 232 5.21 0.83 -9.93
CA ALA A 232 4.20 1.88 -10.10
C ALA A 232 4.49 3.12 -9.22
N MET A 233 4.96 2.93 -7.98
CA MET A 233 5.34 4.04 -7.10
C MET A 233 6.55 4.81 -7.65
N ALA A 234 7.54 4.13 -8.22
CA ALA A 234 8.68 4.80 -8.85
C ALA A 234 8.26 5.69 -10.04
N GLU A 235 7.19 5.33 -10.74
CA GLU A 235 6.64 6.13 -11.85
C GLU A 235 5.71 7.26 -11.36
N ALA A 236 4.77 6.96 -10.48
CA ALA A 236 3.74 7.92 -10.04
C ALA A 236 4.26 8.91 -9.00
N GLN A 237 5.15 8.48 -8.12
CA GLN A 237 5.68 9.25 -7.00
C GLN A 237 7.21 9.05 -6.84
N PRO A 238 8.02 9.45 -7.83
CA PRO A 238 9.46 9.13 -7.88
C PRO A 238 10.29 9.69 -6.73
N GLN A 239 9.75 10.60 -5.93
CA GLN A 239 10.43 11.22 -4.77
C GLN A 239 9.92 10.67 -3.43
N GLN A 240 8.86 9.84 -3.43
CA GLN A 240 8.32 9.27 -2.21
C GLN A 240 9.24 8.14 -1.73
N SER A 241 9.58 8.15 -0.43
CA SER A 241 10.20 6.98 0.20
C SER A 241 9.10 5.96 0.50
N PHE A 242 9.23 4.78 -0.08
CA PHE A 242 8.19 3.76 -0.08
C PHE A 242 8.81 2.37 0.05
N ALA A 243 8.18 1.50 0.85
CA ALA A 243 8.57 0.11 0.96
C ALA A 243 7.33 -0.79 0.94
N TYR A 244 7.36 -1.84 0.11
CA TYR A 244 6.30 -2.84 0.05
C TYR A 244 6.85 -4.25 0.24
N VAL A 245 6.48 -4.94 1.31
CA VAL A 245 7.06 -6.26 1.67
C VAL A 245 6.02 -7.37 1.76
N PRO A 246 6.39 -8.63 1.52
CA PRO A 246 5.57 -9.77 1.89
C PRO A 246 5.48 -9.92 3.40
N LEU A 247 4.29 -10.23 3.91
CA LEU A 247 3.97 -10.37 5.32
C LEU A 247 3.35 -11.76 5.57
N PRO A 248 4.19 -12.80 5.72
CA PRO A 248 3.71 -14.13 6.12
C PRO A 248 3.21 -14.07 7.56
N VAL A 249 1.95 -14.43 7.77
CA VAL A 249 1.28 -14.41 9.08
C VAL A 249 0.77 -15.82 9.41
N ALA A 250 0.82 -16.19 10.69
CA ALA A 250 0.20 -17.39 11.25
C ALA A 250 -0.89 -17.05 12.29
N ASN A 251 -0.68 -15.98 13.07
CA ASN A 251 -1.55 -15.51 14.14
C ASN A 251 -1.95 -14.05 13.91
N LEU A 252 -3.25 -13.84 13.66
CA LEU A 252 -3.80 -12.52 13.38
C LEU A 252 -3.86 -11.60 14.60
N GLU A 253 -4.00 -12.14 15.82
CA GLU A 253 -4.03 -11.34 17.06
C GLU A 253 -2.66 -10.70 17.30
N SER A 254 -1.58 -11.49 17.21
CA SER A 254 -0.21 -10.98 17.30
C SER A 254 0.13 -10.04 16.14
N PHE A 255 -0.36 -10.33 14.94
CA PHE A 255 -0.16 -9.45 13.78
C PHE A 255 -0.83 -8.07 13.95
N GLN A 256 -1.95 -7.97 14.66
CA GLN A 256 -2.58 -6.67 14.94
C GLN A 256 -1.69 -5.74 15.76
N GLU A 257 -0.91 -6.29 16.70
CA GLU A 257 0.09 -5.52 17.46
C GLU A 257 1.18 -4.95 16.53
N ILE A 258 1.61 -5.75 15.54
CA ILE A 258 2.56 -5.30 14.53
C ILE A 258 1.97 -4.19 13.65
N ILE A 259 0.69 -4.30 13.27
CA ILE A 259 0.03 -3.26 12.48
C ILE A 259 0.05 -1.92 13.22
N GLN A 260 -0.25 -1.94 14.53
CA GLN A 260 -0.23 -0.75 15.37
C GLN A 260 1.19 -0.20 15.55
N ALA A 261 2.19 -1.07 15.75
CA ALA A 261 3.58 -0.67 15.95
C ALA A 261 4.22 -0.10 14.67
N CYS A 262 3.92 -0.69 13.51
CA CYS A 262 4.52 -0.31 12.23
C CYS A 262 3.74 0.77 11.47
N GLN A 263 2.47 1.01 11.86
CA GLN A 263 1.58 1.99 11.21
C GLN A 263 1.57 1.87 9.68
N PHE A 264 1.28 0.68 9.16
CA PHE A 264 1.26 0.44 7.72
C PHE A 264 0.35 1.43 6.99
N LYS A 265 0.84 2.03 5.91
CA LYS A 265 0.05 2.94 5.08
C LYS A 265 -1.05 2.17 4.32
N ALA A 266 -0.72 0.99 3.82
CA ALA A 266 -1.68 0.11 3.15
C ALA A 266 -1.25 -1.37 3.23
N LEU A 267 -2.24 -2.26 3.23
CA LEU A 267 -2.04 -3.71 3.22
C LEU A 267 -2.91 -4.35 2.14
N SER A 268 -2.31 -4.99 1.14
CA SER A 268 -3.03 -5.96 0.32
C SER A 268 -3.21 -7.25 1.12
N VAL A 269 -4.34 -7.93 0.96
CA VAL A 269 -4.67 -9.13 1.73
C VAL A 269 -5.04 -10.27 0.78
N THR A 270 -4.33 -11.39 0.90
CA THR A 270 -4.61 -12.62 0.17
C THR A 270 -5.12 -13.72 1.10
N ASN A 271 -5.36 -14.91 0.55
CA ASN A 271 -5.81 -16.05 1.33
C ASN A 271 -4.82 -16.38 2.46
N PRO A 272 -5.32 -16.85 3.63
CA PRO A 272 -6.72 -17.08 3.97
C PRO A 272 -7.41 -15.89 4.68
N TYR A 273 -6.83 -14.68 4.64
CA TYR A 273 -7.15 -13.62 5.60
C TYR A 273 -8.15 -12.56 5.13
N LYS A 274 -8.71 -12.68 3.93
CA LYS A 274 -9.61 -11.65 3.36
C LYS A 274 -10.87 -11.38 4.20
N GLY A 275 -11.44 -12.40 4.85
CA GLY A 275 -12.59 -12.21 5.75
C GLY A 275 -12.22 -11.51 7.06
N TRP A 276 -11.01 -11.76 7.58
CA TRP A 276 -10.49 -11.04 8.74
C TRP A 276 -10.26 -9.56 8.40
N ALA A 277 -9.67 -9.25 7.24
CA ALA A 277 -9.41 -7.88 6.83
C ALA A 277 -10.69 -7.03 6.81
N ASP A 278 -11.79 -7.58 6.28
CA ASP A 278 -13.08 -6.89 6.25
C ASP A 278 -13.64 -6.60 7.64
N SER A 279 -13.39 -7.49 8.60
CA SER A 279 -13.85 -7.36 9.99
C SER A 279 -12.92 -6.51 10.86
N TYR A 280 -11.64 -6.43 10.49
CA TYR A 280 -10.62 -5.68 11.21
C TYR A 280 -10.72 -4.17 10.96
N ALA A 281 -11.08 -3.77 9.74
CA ALA A 281 -11.25 -2.38 9.38
C ALA A 281 -12.39 -1.70 10.14
N ALA A 282 -12.21 -0.42 10.49
CA ALA A 282 -13.27 0.41 11.07
C ALA A 282 -14.41 0.64 10.08
N VAL A 283 -14.07 0.73 8.79
CA VAL A 283 -15.03 0.77 7.67
C VAL A 283 -14.86 -0.49 6.83
N ALA A 284 -15.84 -1.40 6.90
CA ALA A 284 -15.85 -2.62 6.11
C ALA A 284 -16.12 -2.34 4.61
N SER A 285 -15.71 -3.25 3.73
CA SER A 285 -15.98 -3.17 2.29
C SER A 285 -17.45 -3.37 1.93
N GLY A 286 -18.22 -3.96 2.85
CA GLY A 286 -19.62 -4.36 2.62
C GLY A 286 -19.79 -5.69 1.90
N PHE A 287 -18.71 -6.36 1.48
CA PHE A 287 -18.79 -7.64 0.75
C PHE A 287 -18.59 -8.87 1.66
N GLY A 288 -18.26 -8.69 2.94
CA GLY A 288 -17.87 -9.77 3.85
C GLY A 288 -16.45 -10.30 3.59
N THR A 289 -15.70 -9.62 2.72
CA THR A 289 -14.36 -9.99 2.28
C THR A 289 -13.64 -8.78 1.70
N ALA A 290 -12.41 -8.54 2.15
CA ALA A 290 -11.58 -7.44 1.69
C ALA A 290 -10.19 -7.94 1.29
N ASN A 291 -9.64 -7.38 0.23
CA ASN A 291 -8.28 -7.69 -0.23
C ASN A 291 -7.35 -6.48 -0.18
N PHE A 292 -7.82 -5.35 0.36
CA PHE A 292 -7.04 -4.14 0.52
C PHE A 292 -7.51 -3.37 1.75
N LEU A 293 -6.56 -2.99 2.59
CA LEU A 293 -6.75 -2.11 3.74
C LEU A 293 -5.94 -0.84 3.49
N LEU A 294 -6.57 0.31 3.63
CA LEU A 294 -5.91 1.62 3.52
C LEU A 294 -6.03 2.34 4.85
N SER A 295 -4.92 2.91 5.34
CA SER A 295 -4.94 3.63 6.61
C SER A 295 -5.78 4.89 6.54
N SER A 296 -6.51 5.16 7.62
CA SER A 296 -7.38 6.32 7.82
C SER A 296 -7.20 6.79 9.26
N GLY A 297 -6.17 7.62 9.49
CA GLY A 297 -5.72 7.96 10.84
C GLY A 297 -5.14 6.73 11.55
N ASP A 298 -5.69 6.41 12.72
CA ASP A 298 -5.30 5.24 13.54
C ASP A 298 -6.03 3.94 13.14
N ASP A 299 -7.00 4.03 12.23
CA ASP A 299 -7.84 2.93 11.77
C ASP A 299 -7.59 2.58 10.29
N TYR A 300 -8.33 1.59 9.78
CA TYR A 300 -8.29 1.17 8.37
C TYR A 300 -9.66 1.17 7.73
N HIS A 301 -9.69 1.47 6.43
CA HIS A 301 -10.83 1.24 5.56
C HIS A 301 -10.55 0.00 4.68
N ALA A 302 -11.53 -0.89 4.60
CA ALA A 302 -11.45 -2.12 3.82
C ALA A 302 -12.08 -1.97 2.44
N PHE A 303 -11.39 -2.50 1.43
CA PHE A 303 -11.84 -2.51 0.05
C PHE A 303 -11.73 -3.92 -0.55
N SER A 304 -12.61 -4.19 -1.50
CA SER A 304 -12.64 -5.44 -2.27
C SER A 304 -12.40 -5.14 -3.74
N THR A 305 -11.18 -5.38 -4.21
CA THR A 305 -10.73 -5.11 -5.58
C THR A 305 -10.63 -6.36 -6.45
N ASP A 306 -10.75 -7.56 -5.86
CA ASP A 306 -10.73 -8.82 -6.63
C ASP A 306 -11.91 -8.88 -7.62
N GLY A 307 -13.11 -8.47 -7.19
CA GLY A 307 -14.33 -8.50 -7.99
C GLY A 307 -14.28 -7.59 -9.22
N VAL A 308 -13.90 -6.32 -9.02
CA VAL A 308 -13.69 -5.38 -10.14
C VAL A 308 -12.57 -5.84 -11.06
N GLY A 309 -11.45 -6.32 -10.50
CA GLY A 309 -10.32 -6.78 -11.29
C GLY A 309 -10.67 -7.98 -12.18
N ALA A 310 -11.44 -8.94 -11.66
CA ALA A 310 -11.85 -10.11 -12.43
C ALA A 310 -12.86 -9.78 -13.53
N LEU A 311 -13.87 -8.93 -13.25
CA LEU A 311 -14.82 -8.53 -14.28
C LEU A 311 -14.19 -7.62 -15.33
N GLN A 312 -13.25 -6.74 -14.95
CA GLN A 312 -12.51 -5.92 -15.90
C GLN A 312 -11.60 -6.77 -16.80
N ALA A 313 -10.91 -7.76 -16.22
CA ALA A 313 -10.15 -8.74 -16.99
C ALA A 313 -11.03 -9.46 -18.01
N LEU A 314 -12.25 -9.90 -17.64
CA LEU A 314 -13.21 -10.45 -18.60
C LEU A 314 -13.67 -9.41 -19.65
N ALA A 315 -13.92 -8.16 -19.24
CA ALA A 315 -14.43 -7.08 -20.10
C ALA A 315 -13.44 -6.72 -21.21
N ASN A 316 -12.14 -6.80 -20.93
CA ASN A 316 -11.07 -6.62 -21.93
C ASN A 316 -11.17 -7.64 -23.09
N HIS A 317 -11.87 -8.76 -22.88
CA HIS A 317 -12.13 -9.81 -23.88
C HIS A 317 -13.59 -9.85 -24.34
N GLY A 318 -14.36 -8.77 -24.13
CA GLY A 318 -15.71 -8.63 -24.67
C GLY A 318 -16.84 -9.08 -23.74
N PHE A 319 -16.55 -9.37 -22.47
CA PHE A 319 -17.59 -9.58 -21.48
C PHE A 319 -18.47 -8.33 -21.30
N THR A 320 -19.77 -8.56 -21.07
CA THR A 320 -20.78 -7.51 -20.86
C THR A 320 -21.80 -8.01 -19.83
N PRO A 321 -22.60 -7.13 -19.20
CA PRO A 321 -23.61 -7.54 -18.24
C PRO A 321 -24.71 -8.49 -18.77
N ASN A 322 -24.82 -8.64 -20.09
CA ASN A 322 -25.76 -9.59 -20.70
C ASN A 322 -25.27 -11.05 -20.67
N HIS A 323 -23.98 -11.29 -20.38
CA HIS A 323 -23.42 -12.62 -20.29
C HIS A 323 -23.80 -13.28 -18.96
N LYS A 324 -23.97 -14.60 -18.99
CA LYS A 324 -24.19 -15.43 -17.81
C LYS A 324 -22.86 -15.92 -17.25
N LEU A 325 -22.55 -15.50 -16.03
CA LEU A 325 -21.29 -15.76 -15.37
C LEU A 325 -21.40 -16.94 -14.40
N LEU A 326 -20.48 -17.90 -14.50
CA LEU A 326 -20.25 -18.92 -13.48
C LEU A 326 -18.94 -18.66 -12.72
N VAL A 327 -19.02 -18.52 -11.40
CA VAL A 327 -17.84 -18.41 -10.52
C VAL A 327 -17.61 -19.76 -9.84
N ILE A 328 -16.40 -20.33 -10.01
CA ILE A 328 -16.01 -21.62 -9.45
C ILE A 328 -15.17 -21.38 -8.20
N GLY A 329 -15.72 -21.69 -7.03
CA GLY A 329 -15.10 -21.49 -5.72
C GLY A 329 -16.04 -20.86 -4.69
N ASN A 330 -15.67 -20.94 -3.42
CA ASN A 330 -16.40 -20.34 -2.30
C ASN A 330 -15.49 -19.62 -1.28
N GLY A 331 -14.32 -19.15 -1.75
CA GLY A 331 -13.41 -18.32 -0.96
C GLY A 331 -13.69 -16.83 -1.12
N GLY A 332 -12.91 -15.99 -0.43
CA GLY A 332 -13.10 -14.52 -0.44
C GLY A 332 -12.99 -13.88 -1.83
N ALA A 333 -12.12 -14.39 -2.71
CA ALA A 333 -12.05 -13.90 -4.09
C ALA A 333 -13.35 -14.19 -4.88
N ALA A 334 -13.89 -15.41 -4.74
CA ALA A 334 -15.16 -15.78 -5.37
C ALA A 334 -16.33 -14.93 -4.84
N GLN A 335 -16.38 -14.72 -3.52
CA GLN A 335 -17.39 -13.88 -2.88
C GLN A 335 -17.32 -12.43 -3.40
N SER A 336 -16.12 -11.86 -3.51
CA SER A 336 -15.90 -10.52 -4.06
C SER A 336 -16.44 -10.39 -5.49
N VAL A 337 -16.13 -11.36 -6.36
CA VAL A 337 -16.66 -11.39 -7.74
C VAL A 337 -18.18 -11.46 -7.77
N VAL A 338 -18.78 -12.32 -6.96
CA VAL A 338 -20.24 -12.51 -6.95
C VAL A 338 -20.94 -11.24 -6.48
N GLN A 339 -20.49 -10.63 -5.38
CA GLN A 339 -21.09 -9.39 -4.87
C GLN A 339 -20.92 -8.24 -5.87
N PHE A 340 -19.75 -8.11 -6.49
CA PHE A 340 -19.51 -7.09 -7.50
C PHE A 340 -20.35 -7.31 -8.76
N ALA A 341 -20.51 -8.55 -9.22
CA ALA A 341 -21.37 -8.92 -10.35
C ALA A 341 -22.85 -8.57 -10.08
N LEU A 342 -23.37 -8.92 -8.89
CA LEU A 342 -24.75 -8.59 -8.50
C LEU A 342 -24.99 -7.08 -8.44
N ASN A 343 -24.06 -6.31 -7.88
CA ASN A 343 -24.14 -4.84 -7.83
C ASN A 343 -24.15 -4.21 -9.24
N ASN A 344 -23.54 -4.88 -10.22
CA ASN A 344 -23.52 -4.46 -11.62
C ASN A 344 -24.58 -5.15 -12.49
N GLN A 345 -25.59 -5.77 -11.88
CA GLN A 345 -26.73 -6.41 -12.57
C GLN A 345 -26.34 -7.52 -13.56
N VAL A 346 -25.21 -8.20 -13.29
CA VAL A 346 -24.76 -9.37 -14.05
C VAL A 346 -25.49 -10.61 -13.55
N GLU A 347 -26.00 -11.45 -14.46
CA GLU A 347 -26.52 -12.78 -14.11
C GLU A 347 -25.35 -13.69 -13.71
N VAL A 348 -25.18 -13.91 -12.40
CA VAL A 348 -24.08 -14.71 -11.84
C VAL A 348 -24.61 -15.94 -11.11
N SER A 349 -23.84 -17.03 -11.17
CA SER A 349 -24.03 -18.25 -10.38
C SER A 349 -22.71 -18.72 -9.78
N VAL A 350 -22.79 -19.54 -8.73
CA VAL A 350 -21.61 -20.10 -8.06
C VAL A 350 -21.60 -21.62 -8.17
N CYS A 351 -20.41 -22.20 -8.33
CA CYS A 351 -20.20 -23.62 -8.24
C CYS A 351 -19.05 -23.95 -7.28
N ALA A 352 -19.26 -24.87 -6.34
CA ALA A 352 -18.23 -25.22 -5.36
C ALA A 352 -18.34 -26.67 -4.86
N ARG A 353 -17.26 -27.17 -4.24
CA ARG A 353 -17.25 -28.49 -3.56
C ARG A 353 -18.22 -28.55 -2.38
N ARG A 354 -18.45 -27.41 -1.74
CA ARG A 354 -19.32 -27.23 -0.56
C ARG A 354 -20.26 -26.06 -0.83
N PRO A 355 -21.30 -26.25 -1.67
CA PRO A 355 -22.19 -25.17 -2.11
C PRO A 355 -22.90 -24.49 -0.94
N GLN A 356 -23.16 -25.20 0.17
CA GLN A 356 -23.79 -24.63 1.36
C GLN A 356 -23.06 -23.43 1.98
N LEU A 357 -21.77 -23.23 1.68
CA LEU A 357 -20.98 -22.10 2.19
C LEU A 357 -21.23 -20.77 1.45
N SER A 358 -21.91 -20.82 0.31
CA SER A 358 -22.25 -19.65 -0.52
C SER A 358 -23.75 -19.58 -0.79
N ALA A 359 -24.57 -20.17 0.08
CA ALA A 359 -26.02 -20.25 -0.08
C ALA A 359 -26.73 -18.91 0.17
N ASP A 360 -26.10 -18.01 0.93
CA ASP A 360 -26.60 -16.70 1.32
C ASP A 360 -26.09 -15.56 0.41
N TRP A 361 -25.32 -15.87 -0.63
CA TRP A 361 -24.73 -14.86 -1.54
C TRP A 361 -25.71 -14.25 -2.54
N GLY A 362 -26.99 -14.63 -2.52
CA GLY A 362 -28.03 -14.03 -3.36
C GLY A 362 -28.03 -14.50 -4.82
N CYS A 363 -27.37 -15.60 -5.15
CA CYS A 363 -27.33 -16.17 -6.50
C CYS A 363 -27.53 -17.70 -6.51
N PRO A 364 -27.88 -18.32 -7.65
CA PRO A 364 -27.93 -19.78 -7.78
C PRO A 364 -26.59 -20.43 -7.48
N ASN A 365 -26.64 -21.61 -6.86
CA ASN A 365 -25.46 -22.30 -6.36
C ASN A 365 -25.51 -23.79 -6.69
N TYR A 366 -24.42 -24.31 -7.22
CA TYR A 366 -24.30 -25.66 -7.77
C TYR A 366 -23.17 -26.45 -7.10
N SER A 367 -23.34 -27.76 -6.98
CA SER A 367 -22.21 -28.66 -6.70
C SER A 367 -21.33 -28.79 -7.95
N LEU A 368 -20.00 -28.97 -7.76
CA LEU A 368 -19.07 -29.26 -8.87
C LEU A 368 -19.49 -30.47 -9.72
N THR A 369 -20.26 -31.40 -9.16
CA THR A 369 -20.71 -32.62 -9.84
C THR A 369 -22.04 -32.49 -10.57
N GLU A 370 -22.77 -31.40 -10.35
CA GLU A 370 -24.15 -31.21 -10.83
C GLU A 370 -24.29 -30.03 -11.79
N VAL A 371 -23.24 -29.21 -11.93
CA VAL A 371 -23.27 -28.03 -12.78
C VAL A 371 -23.21 -28.39 -14.26
N GLU A 372 -24.10 -27.80 -15.05
CA GLU A 372 -24.13 -27.92 -16.51
C GLU A 372 -23.59 -26.61 -17.14
N LEU A 373 -22.40 -26.67 -17.77
CA LEU A 373 -21.66 -25.48 -18.21
C LEU A 373 -22.25 -24.77 -19.44
N ASN A 374 -23.02 -25.48 -20.26
CA ASN A 374 -23.65 -25.02 -21.50
C ASN A 374 -24.67 -23.87 -21.34
N HIS A 375 -24.99 -23.46 -20.11
CA HIS A 375 -25.88 -22.34 -19.81
C HIS A 375 -25.14 -21.03 -19.52
N PHE A 376 -23.81 -21.06 -19.46
CA PHE A 376 -22.98 -19.92 -19.10
C PHE A 376 -22.12 -19.48 -20.28
N ASP A 377 -21.88 -18.18 -20.36
CA ASP A 377 -21.08 -17.57 -21.42
C ASP A 377 -19.67 -17.19 -20.92
N ALA A 378 -19.52 -17.01 -19.60
CA ALA A 378 -18.25 -16.68 -18.97
C ALA A 378 -18.03 -17.48 -17.67
N PHE A 379 -16.77 -17.78 -17.39
CA PHE A 379 -16.33 -18.60 -16.27
C PHE A 379 -15.17 -17.93 -15.56
N ILE A 380 -15.23 -17.89 -14.23
CA ILE A 380 -14.12 -17.48 -13.38
C ILE A 380 -13.78 -18.61 -12.42
N GLN A 381 -12.60 -19.20 -12.57
CA GLN A 381 -12.02 -20.08 -11.56
C GLN A 381 -11.38 -19.21 -10.47
N ALA A 382 -11.87 -19.32 -9.24
CA ALA A 382 -11.41 -18.52 -8.09
C ALA A 382 -10.91 -19.41 -6.92
N THR A 383 -10.37 -20.58 -7.22
CA THR A 383 -9.78 -21.51 -6.24
C THR A 383 -8.25 -21.57 -6.38
N SER A 384 -7.57 -22.18 -5.42
CA SER A 384 -6.13 -22.42 -5.52
C SER A 384 -5.75 -23.62 -6.40
N LEU A 385 -6.72 -24.43 -6.87
CA LEU A 385 -6.43 -25.60 -7.70
C LEU A 385 -5.88 -25.15 -9.07
N GLY A 386 -4.84 -25.80 -9.55
CA GLY A 386 -4.10 -25.44 -10.75
C GLY A 386 -2.83 -24.65 -10.47
N SER A 387 -2.60 -24.21 -9.23
CA SER A 387 -1.38 -23.51 -8.84
C SER A 387 -0.19 -24.47 -8.70
N GLU A 388 1.03 -23.93 -8.66
CA GLU A 388 2.24 -24.73 -8.41
C GLU A 388 2.17 -25.52 -7.08
N GLN A 389 1.48 -24.99 -6.07
CA GLN A 389 1.29 -25.64 -4.77
C GLN A 389 0.16 -26.69 -4.79
N GLN A 390 -0.82 -26.54 -5.69
CA GLN A 390 -1.97 -27.43 -5.80
C GLN A 390 -2.27 -27.72 -7.27
N PRO A 391 -1.41 -28.48 -7.98
CA PRO A 391 -1.60 -28.75 -9.40
C PRO A 391 -2.90 -29.53 -9.66
N GLY A 392 -3.42 -29.42 -10.87
CA GLY A 392 -4.63 -30.11 -11.32
C GLY A 392 -5.60 -29.23 -12.09
N CYS A 393 -6.51 -29.87 -12.81
CA CYS A 393 -7.60 -29.22 -13.53
C CYS A 393 -8.87 -29.15 -12.68
N ILE A 394 -9.49 -27.98 -12.57
CA ILE A 394 -10.86 -27.88 -12.06
C ILE A 394 -11.82 -28.44 -13.12
N LEU A 395 -12.85 -29.19 -12.71
CA LEU A 395 -13.82 -29.82 -13.64
C LEU A 395 -13.15 -30.60 -14.80
N PRO A 396 -12.31 -31.60 -14.48
CA PRO A 396 -11.53 -32.31 -15.50
C PRO A 396 -12.42 -33.06 -16.48
N GLY A 397 -12.19 -32.87 -17.78
CA GLY A 397 -12.91 -33.56 -18.85
C GLY A 397 -14.34 -33.07 -19.09
N ILE A 398 -14.69 -31.88 -18.59
CA ILE A 398 -15.96 -31.21 -18.88
C ILE A 398 -15.70 -30.09 -19.90
N ASP A 399 -16.28 -30.21 -21.09
CA ASP A 399 -16.07 -29.24 -22.16
C ASP A 399 -16.72 -27.89 -21.83
N LEU A 400 -15.95 -26.81 -22.02
CA LEU A 400 -16.49 -25.44 -21.98
C LEU A 400 -17.14 -25.13 -23.34
N PRO A 401 -18.15 -24.23 -23.39
CA PRO A 401 -18.68 -23.75 -24.66
C PRO A 401 -17.57 -23.10 -25.53
N ALA A 402 -17.58 -23.36 -26.83
CA ALA A 402 -16.49 -22.99 -27.74
C ALA A 402 -16.25 -21.48 -27.91
N ASP A 403 -17.19 -20.61 -27.52
CA ASP A 403 -17.04 -19.16 -27.56
C ASP A 403 -17.04 -18.52 -26.16
N ALA A 404 -16.93 -19.34 -25.11
CA ALA A 404 -16.96 -18.84 -23.74
C ALA A 404 -15.69 -18.07 -23.39
N LEU A 405 -15.80 -17.21 -22.37
CA LEU A 405 -14.66 -16.57 -21.72
C LEU A 405 -14.29 -17.37 -20.46
N ALA A 406 -13.03 -17.75 -20.30
CA ALA A 406 -12.56 -18.54 -19.17
C ALA A 406 -11.36 -17.85 -18.50
N LEU A 407 -11.61 -17.20 -17.36
CA LEU A 407 -10.59 -16.58 -16.51
C LEU A 407 -10.20 -17.52 -15.38
N ASP A 408 -8.91 -17.82 -15.24
CA ASP A 408 -8.38 -18.50 -14.05
C ASP A 408 -7.64 -17.49 -13.18
N MET A 409 -8.04 -17.32 -11.91
CA MET A 409 -7.37 -16.40 -10.99
C MET A 409 -6.00 -16.92 -10.53
N VAL A 410 -5.69 -18.19 -10.76
CA VAL A 410 -4.34 -18.70 -10.61
C VAL A 410 -3.45 -18.07 -11.69
N TYR A 411 -2.39 -17.38 -11.27
CA TYR A 411 -1.43 -16.72 -12.16
C TYR A 411 -0.06 -17.42 -12.22
N ARG A 412 0.14 -18.48 -11.41
CA ARG A 412 1.33 -19.34 -11.42
C ARG A 412 0.94 -20.82 -11.35
N PRO A 413 1.20 -21.60 -12.41
CA PRO A 413 1.81 -21.22 -13.69
C PRO A 413 0.94 -20.24 -14.50
N ALA A 414 1.51 -19.59 -15.52
CA ALA A 414 0.76 -18.67 -16.38
C ALA A 414 -0.35 -19.37 -17.18
N GLU A 415 -0.13 -20.63 -17.54
CA GLU A 415 -1.12 -21.49 -18.19
C GLU A 415 -1.41 -22.69 -17.28
N THR A 416 -2.61 -22.72 -16.71
CA THR A 416 -3.08 -23.83 -15.88
C THR A 416 -3.67 -24.95 -16.72
N GLU A 417 -3.81 -26.15 -16.14
CA GLU A 417 -4.47 -27.28 -16.81
C GLU A 417 -5.92 -26.94 -17.23
N TRP A 418 -6.61 -26.10 -16.46
CA TRP A 418 -7.98 -25.69 -16.80
C TRP A 418 -8.03 -24.67 -17.94
N LEU A 419 -7.10 -23.72 -17.99
CA LEU A 419 -6.98 -22.82 -19.14
C LEU A 419 -6.60 -23.58 -20.42
N GLN A 420 -5.75 -24.61 -20.32
CA GLN A 420 -5.47 -25.49 -21.45
C GLN A 420 -6.74 -26.22 -21.92
N GLN A 421 -7.51 -26.81 -20.99
CA GLN A 421 -8.79 -27.44 -21.31
C GLN A 421 -9.76 -26.46 -21.99
N ALA A 422 -9.85 -25.22 -21.50
CA ALA A 422 -10.68 -24.19 -22.10
C ALA A 422 -10.27 -23.89 -23.55
N ARG A 423 -8.97 -23.72 -23.83
CA ARG A 423 -8.47 -23.52 -25.20
C ARG A 423 -8.78 -24.70 -26.11
N ASP A 424 -8.62 -25.92 -25.60
CA ASP A 424 -8.88 -27.14 -26.39
C ASP A 424 -10.37 -27.25 -26.79
N CYS A 425 -11.27 -26.64 -26.01
CA CYS A 425 -12.69 -26.53 -26.31
C CYS A 425 -13.04 -25.37 -27.28
N GLY A 426 -12.09 -24.48 -27.58
CA GLY A 426 -12.28 -23.28 -28.40
C GLY A 426 -12.50 -21.99 -27.59
N ALA A 427 -12.69 -22.08 -26.27
CA ALA A 427 -12.96 -20.92 -25.42
C ALA A 427 -11.76 -19.96 -25.34
N THR A 428 -12.05 -18.69 -25.04
CA THR A 428 -11.03 -17.67 -24.79
C THR A 428 -10.48 -17.84 -23.37
N ALA A 429 -9.28 -18.42 -23.27
CA ALA A 429 -8.57 -18.57 -22.01
C ALA A 429 -7.82 -17.28 -21.63
N ILE A 430 -8.20 -16.70 -20.48
CA ILE A 430 -7.72 -15.44 -19.91
C ILE A 430 -6.86 -15.76 -18.69
N MET A 431 -5.64 -15.23 -18.66
CA MET A 431 -4.65 -15.60 -17.66
C MET A 431 -4.85 -14.83 -16.36
N GLY A 432 -4.56 -15.45 -15.21
CA GLY A 432 -4.72 -14.81 -13.89
C GLY A 432 -3.85 -13.57 -13.68
N VAL A 433 -2.78 -13.39 -14.45
CA VAL A 433 -1.97 -12.16 -14.42
C VAL A 433 -2.76 -10.91 -14.84
N GLU A 434 -3.76 -11.06 -15.73
CA GLU A 434 -4.62 -9.96 -16.14
C GLU A 434 -5.48 -9.50 -14.95
N MET A 435 -6.13 -10.45 -14.26
CA MET A 435 -6.87 -10.16 -13.02
C MET A 435 -5.96 -9.58 -11.93
N LEU A 436 -4.75 -10.10 -11.76
CA LEU A 436 -3.76 -9.57 -10.81
C LEU A 436 -3.41 -8.11 -11.11
N PHE A 437 -3.28 -7.73 -12.38
CA PHE A 437 -2.99 -6.36 -12.78
C PHE A 437 -4.20 -5.44 -12.55
N GLU A 438 -5.40 -5.86 -12.95
CA GLU A 438 -6.62 -5.05 -12.82
C GLU A 438 -7.00 -4.80 -11.35
N GLN A 439 -6.88 -5.82 -10.48
CA GLN A 439 -7.09 -5.62 -9.04
C GLN A 439 -6.01 -4.70 -8.45
N PHE A 440 -4.76 -4.81 -8.90
CA PHE A 440 -3.66 -3.96 -8.45
C PHE A 440 -3.91 -2.51 -8.84
N GLN A 441 -4.33 -2.27 -10.08
CA GLN A 441 -4.67 -0.92 -10.56
C GLN A 441 -5.75 -0.30 -9.68
N SER A 442 -6.80 -1.05 -9.34
CA SER A 442 -7.85 -0.57 -8.44
C SER A 442 -7.32 -0.21 -7.05
N GLN A 443 -6.42 -1.03 -6.47
CA GLN A 443 -5.77 -0.71 -5.20
C GLN A 443 -4.87 0.52 -5.30
N PHE A 444 -4.14 0.64 -6.40
CA PHE A 444 -3.23 1.75 -6.65
C PHE A 444 -3.98 3.08 -6.83
N GLU A 445 -5.13 3.05 -7.51
CA GLU A 445 -6.03 4.19 -7.62
C GLU A 445 -6.59 4.61 -6.25
N LEU A 446 -7.01 3.65 -5.42
CA LEU A 446 -7.44 3.90 -4.04
C LEU A 446 -6.30 4.47 -3.18
N PHE A 447 -5.09 3.94 -3.29
CA PHE A 447 -3.92 4.38 -2.54
C PHE A 447 -3.53 5.83 -2.87
N ASN A 448 -3.61 6.19 -4.15
CA ASN A 448 -3.29 7.54 -4.64
C ASN A 448 -4.51 8.48 -4.61
N ALA A 449 -5.65 8.00 -4.13
CA ALA A 449 -6.87 8.80 -4.10
C ALA A 449 -6.71 9.97 -3.13
N ARG A 450 -7.06 11.16 -3.60
CA ARG A 450 -7.09 12.36 -2.77
C ARG A 450 -8.46 12.51 -2.12
N PRO A 451 -8.54 12.98 -0.86
CA PRO A 451 -9.81 13.41 -0.28
C PRO A 451 -10.50 14.42 -1.20
N ALA A 452 -11.83 14.42 -1.22
CA ALA A 452 -12.57 15.43 -1.97
C ALA A 452 -12.18 16.85 -1.53
N LEU A 453 -12.12 17.82 -2.44
CA LEU A 453 -12.03 19.22 -2.05
C LEU A 453 -13.42 19.75 -1.74
N VAL A 454 -13.71 20.08 -0.49
CA VAL A 454 -15.01 20.63 -0.09
C VAL A 454 -14.95 22.15 -0.08
N LEU A 455 -15.75 22.79 -0.92
CA LEU A 455 -15.86 24.24 -1.01
C LEU A 455 -17.01 24.71 -0.11
N ILE A 456 -16.67 25.46 0.94
CA ILE A 456 -17.63 26.12 1.84
C ILE A 456 -17.59 27.64 1.66
N GLY A 457 -18.59 28.33 2.17
CA GLY A 457 -18.64 29.80 2.19
C GLY A 457 -20.00 30.38 1.86
N MET A 458 -20.11 31.70 1.95
CA MET A 458 -21.37 32.41 1.84
C MET A 458 -22.09 32.19 0.50
N ARG A 459 -23.41 32.33 0.49
CA ARG A 459 -24.19 32.28 -0.76
C ARG A 459 -23.68 33.35 -1.73
N ALA A 460 -23.46 32.98 -2.98
CA ALA A 460 -22.86 33.80 -4.05
C ALA A 460 -21.35 34.11 -3.89
N SER A 461 -20.64 33.41 -3.00
CA SER A 461 -19.17 33.42 -2.98
C SER A 461 -18.56 32.80 -4.24
N GLY A 462 -19.34 32.04 -5.03
CA GLY A 462 -18.89 31.46 -6.29
C GLY A 462 -18.46 30.00 -6.23
N LYS A 463 -18.81 29.26 -5.16
CA LYS A 463 -18.50 27.82 -4.99
C LYS A 463 -18.78 26.98 -6.24
N SER A 464 -19.99 27.06 -6.81
CA SER A 464 -20.33 26.27 -8.00
C SER A 464 -19.52 26.68 -9.23
N THR A 465 -19.24 27.98 -9.39
CA THR A 465 -18.44 28.50 -10.52
C THR A 465 -16.97 28.13 -10.39
N LEU A 466 -16.36 28.39 -9.23
CA LEU A 466 -14.97 28.03 -8.95
C LEU A 466 -14.79 26.52 -8.97
N GLY A 467 -15.69 25.78 -8.32
CA GLY A 467 -15.65 24.33 -8.22
C GLY A 467 -15.73 23.65 -9.58
N GLN A 468 -16.67 24.04 -10.45
CA GLN A 468 -16.75 23.49 -11.80
C GLN A 468 -15.50 23.79 -12.62
N GLN A 469 -15.00 25.05 -12.60
CA GLN A 469 -13.81 25.39 -13.40
C GLN A 469 -12.53 24.73 -12.87
N LEU A 470 -12.41 24.60 -11.55
CA LEU A 470 -11.29 23.88 -10.93
C LEU A 470 -11.37 22.38 -11.27
N ALA A 471 -12.57 21.80 -11.27
CA ALA A 471 -12.81 20.41 -11.64
C ALA A 471 -12.44 20.16 -13.11
N ASP A 472 -12.84 21.05 -14.03
CA ASP A 472 -12.46 20.99 -15.44
C ASP A 472 -10.94 21.11 -15.62
N THR A 473 -10.29 21.98 -14.83
CA THR A 473 -8.83 22.19 -14.88
C THR A 473 -8.06 20.96 -14.37
N LEU A 474 -8.57 20.31 -13.33
CA LEU A 474 -7.96 19.14 -12.70
C LEU A 474 -8.43 17.80 -13.31
N GLN A 475 -9.40 17.83 -14.22
CA GLN A 475 -10.07 16.67 -14.79
C GLN A 475 -10.71 15.76 -13.72
N LEU A 476 -11.36 16.37 -12.73
CA LEU A 476 -12.03 15.69 -11.63
C LEU A 476 -13.56 15.83 -11.75
N PRO A 477 -14.35 14.91 -11.16
CA PRO A 477 -15.79 15.10 -11.00
C PRO A 477 -16.11 16.32 -10.13
N PHE A 478 -17.17 17.04 -10.49
CA PHE A 478 -17.75 18.12 -9.70
C PHE A 478 -19.12 17.72 -9.15
N LEU A 479 -19.29 17.85 -7.84
CA LEU A 479 -20.53 17.56 -7.12
C LEU A 479 -21.06 18.86 -6.50
N ASP A 480 -22.18 19.38 -7.00
CA ASP A 480 -22.90 20.49 -6.36
C ASP A 480 -24.01 19.91 -5.47
N LEU A 481 -23.84 19.97 -4.15
CA LEU A 481 -24.78 19.33 -3.22
C LEU A 481 -26.18 19.94 -3.30
N ASP A 482 -26.30 21.25 -3.58
CA ASP A 482 -27.61 21.88 -3.75
C ASP A 482 -28.32 21.25 -4.96
N GLN A 483 -27.59 21.06 -6.07
CA GLN A 483 -28.15 20.45 -7.28
C GLN A 483 -28.51 18.98 -7.07
N LEU A 484 -27.63 18.20 -6.42
CA LEU A 484 -27.88 16.79 -6.11
C LEU A 484 -29.12 16.59 -5.21
N LEU A 485 -29.30 17.44 -4.20
CA LEU A 485 -30.49 17.42 -3.35
C LEU A 485 -31.77 17.75 -4.12
N GLU A 486 -31.75 18.78 -4.98
CA GLU A 486 -32.91 19.14 -5.78
C GLU A 486 -33.30 18.02 -6.76
N ASP A 487 -32.31 17.35 -7.37
CA ASP A 487 -32.52 16.26 -8.31
C ASP A 487 -32.99 14.97 -7.61
N GLN A 488 -32.41 14.61 -6.46
CA GLN A 488 -32.81 13.42 -5.72
C GLN A 488 -34.24 13.53 -5.19
N HIS A 489 -34.61 14.69 -4.64
CA HIS A 489 -35.93 14.90 -4.02
C HIS A 489 -36.97 15.49 -4.98
N GLN A 490 -36.57 15.82 -6.22
CA GLN A 490 -37.41 16.47 -7.23
C GLN A 490 -38.09 17.74 -6.68
N ARG A 491 -37.36 18.51 -5.85
CA ARG A 491 -37.89 19.61 -5.05
C ARG A 491 -36.90 20.76 -4.96
N LYS A 492 -37.34 22.00 -5.16
CA LYS A 492 -36.49 23.19 -5.04
C LYS A 492 -36.17 23.52 -3.58
N ILE A 493 -34.90 23.85 -3.29
CA ILE A 493 -34.42 24.12 -1.91
C ILE A 493 -35.18 25.27 -1.25
N ASN A 494 -35.45 26.35 -2.00
CA ASN A 494 -36.18 27.51 -1.46
C ASN A 494 -37.60 27.13 -0.98
N GLU A 495 -38.27 26.22 -1.69
CA GLU A 495 -39.60 25.74 -1.31
C GLU A 495 -39.50 24.81 -0.11
N TRP A 496 -38.48 23.96 -0.06
CA TRP A 496 -38.24 23.03 1.04
C TRP A 496 -37.94 23.76 2.35
N LEU A 497 -36.99 24.70 2.35
CA LEU A 497 -36.66 25.53 3.51
C LEU A 497 -37.87 26.31 4.05
N SER A 498 -38.77 26.75 3.17
CA SER A 498 -39.97 27.50 3.57
C SER A 498 -41.03 26.64 4.26
N SER A 499 -41.10 25.34 3.93
CA SER A 499 -42.11 24.43 4.48
C SER A 499 -41.61 23.58 5.64
N ASP A 500 -40.36 23.11 5.57
CA ASP A 500 -39.77 22.13 6.48
C ASP A 500 -38.24 22.20 6.43
N ALA A 501 -37.70 23.22 7.10
CA ALA A 501 -36.26 23.42 7.18
C ALA A 501 -35.55 22.30 7.95
N SER A 502 -36.21 21.65 8.92
CA SER A 502 -35.65 20.52 9.67
C SER A 502 -35.33 19.35 8.77
N SER A 503 -36.31 18.87 8.00
CA SER A 503 -36.11 17.75 7.07
C SER A 503 -35.08 18.09 5.99
N PHE A 504 -35.03 19.34 5.53
CA PHE A 504 -33.97 19.76 4.59
C PHE A 504 -32.58 19.60 5.21
N ARG A 505 -32.38 20.01 6.46
CA ARG A 505 -31.07 19.94 7.13
C ARG A 505 -30.61 18.51 7.37
N GLU A 506 -31.54 17.60 7.68
CA GLU A 506 -31.26 16.16 7.80
C GLU A 506 -30.81 15.58 6.45
N CYS A 507 -31.55 15.84 5.37
CA CYS A 507 -31.14 15.37 4.04
C CYS A 507 -29.84 16.04 3.55
N GLU A 508 -29.58 17.30 3.93
CA GLU A 508 -28.34 18.01 3.62
C GLU A 508 -27.13 17.38 4.32
N SER A 509 -27.24 16.95 5.58
CA SER A 509 -26.16 16.22 6.27
C SER A 509 -25.97 14.81 5.69
N GLU A 510 -27.04 14.09 5.38
CA GLU A 510 -26.95 12.76 4.75
C GLU A 510 -26.27 12.82 3.37
N MET A 511 -26.65 13.80 2.54
CA MET A 511 -26.04 14.01 1.22
C MET A 511 -24.57 14.41 1.33
N LEU A 512 -24.22 15.29 2.28
CA LEU A 512 -22.82 15.64 2.53
C LEU A 512 -22.02 14.39 2.94
N ALA A 513 -22.53 13.60 3.88
CA ALA A 513 -21.89 12.36 4.32
C ALA A 513 -21.64 11.39 3.15
N ALA A 514 -22.62 11.22 2.26
CA ALA A 514 -22.48 10.39 1.07
C ALA A 514 -21.46 10.96 0.06
N ALA A 515 -21.48 12.27 -0.18
CA ALA A 515 -20.55 12.91 -1.11
C ALA A 515 -19.09 12.85 -0.63
N LEU A 516 -18.86 12.98 0.68
CA LEU A 516 -17.52 12.88 1.28
C LEU A 516 -16.87 11.50 1.09
N GLN A 517 -17.66 10.45 0.81
CA GLN A 517 -17.13 9.12 0.46
C GLN A 517 -16.54 9.05 -0.95
N SER A 518 -16.72 10.08 -1.78
CA SER A 518 -16.19 10.12 -3.14
C SER A 518 -14.82 10.79 -3.16
N PRO A 519 -13.70 10.05 -3.28
CA PRO A 519 -12.40 10.67 -3.40
C PRO A 519 -12.22 11.30 -4.80
N ASN A 520 -11.13 12.06 -4.98
CA ASN A 520 -10.75 12.67 -6.25
C ASN A 520 -11.85 13.54 -6.87
N CYS A 521 -12.65 14.24 -6.07
CA CYS A 521 -13.70 15.11 -6.59
C CYS A 521 -13.69 16.49 -5.92
N ILE A 522 -14.45 17.42 -6.49
CA ILE A 522 -14.68 18.75 -5.91
C ILE A 522 -16.15 18.85 -5.53
N ILE A 523 -16.40 19.15 -4.25
CA ILE A 523 -17.74 19.23 -3.69
C ILE A 523 -18.05 20.69 -3.38
N ALA A 524 -19.06 21.27 -4.01
CA ALA A 524 -19.60 22.57 -3.60
C ALA A 524 -20.80 22.36 -2.67
N THR A 525 -20.75 22.94 -1.47
CA THR A 525 -21.84 22.85 -0.51
C THR A 525 -22.86 23.99 -0.66
N GLY A 526 -24.04 23.79 -0.10
CA GLY A 526 -24.98 24.87 0.17
C GLY A 526 -24.38 25.92 1.11
N GLY A 527 -24.75 27.19 0.94
CA GLY A 527 -24.23 28.27 1.79
C GLY A 527 -24.68 28.17 3.25
N GLY A 528 -25.65 27.31 3.57
CA GLY A 528 -26.16 27.06 4.92
C GLY A 528 -25.62 25.79 5.58
N VAL A 529 -24.71 25.05 4.94
CA VAL A 529 -24.23 23.75 5.42
C VAL A 529 -23.70 23.82 6.85
N VAL A 530 -23.01 24.91 7.20
CA VAL A 530 -22.43 25.12 8.53
C VAL A 530 -23.46 25.47 9.60
N GLU A 531 -24.75 25.57 9.28
CA GLU A 531 -25.80 25.78 10.30
C GLU A 531 -26.16 24.50 11.04
N ASN A 532 -26.04 23.35 10.38
CA ASN A 532 -26.27 22.06 11.01
C ASN A 532 -25.02 21.59 11.77
N GLU A 533 -25.21 21.12 12.99
CA GLU A 533 -24.10 20.63 13.84
C GLU A 533 -23.49 19.35 13.30
N GLU A 534 -24.30 18.43 12.76
CA GLU A 534 -23.82 17.20 12.14
C GLU A 534 -22.95 17.48 10.91
N SER A 535 -23.39 18.39 10.05
CA SER A 535 -22.61 18.82 8.89
C SER A 535 -21.28 19.47 9.31
N ARG A 536 -21.26 20.26 10.39
CA ARG A 536 -20.01 20.82 10.92
C ARG A 536 -19.07 19.71 11.41
N ALA A 537 -19.58 18.73 12.15
CA ALA A 537 -18.77 17.60 12.61
C ALA A 537 -18.15 16.81 11.44
N LEU A 538 -18.91 16.59 10.36
CA LEU A 538 -18.39 15.95 9.14
C LEU A 538 -17.31 16.79 8.45
N LEU A 539 -17.50 18.11 8.35
CA LEU A 539 -16.52 19.02 7.75
C LEU A 539 -15.24 19.13 8.60
N GLU A 540 -15.36 19.20 9.92
CA GLU A 540 -14.22 19.26 10.86
C GLU A 540 -13.36 17.99 10.83
N GLN A 541 -13.96 16.84 10.49
CA GLN A 541 -13.23 15.58 10.34
C GLN A 541 -12.63 15.40 8.94
N HIS A 542 -13.05 16.20 7.96
CA HIS A 542 -12.62 16.07 6.58
C HIS A 542 -11.36 16.91 6.32
N PRO A 543 -10.28 16.35 5.75
CA PRO A 543 -8.96 17.00 5.76
C PRO A 543 -8.76 18.11 4.70
N LYS A 544 -9.74 18.38 3.85
CA LYS A 544 -9.62 19.30 2.70
C LYS A 544 -10.87 20.17 2.53
N VAL A 545 -11.14 21.04 3.50
CA VAL A 545 -12.21 22.02 3.44
C VAL A 545 -11.67 23.43 3.13
N LEU A 546 -12.13 24.01 2.02
CA LEU A 546 -11.68 25.31 1.52
C LEU A 546 -12.79 26.35 1.62
N LEU A 547 -12.55 27.41 2.40
CA LEU A 547 -13.45 28.55 2.52
C LEU A 547 -13.26 29.55 1.38
N LEU A 548 -14.32 29.80 0.62
CA LEU A 548 -14.37 30.92 -0.33
C LEU A 548 -14.80 32.19 0.41
N GLU A 549 -13.83 33.02 0.74
CA GLU A 549 -14.07 34.35 1.28
C GLU A 549 -14.44 35.31 0.15
N CYS A 550 -15.41 36.19 0.42
CA CYS A 550 -15.86 37.18 -0.54
C CYS A 550 -16.31 38.40 0.23
N ASP A 551 -15.88 39.59 -0.18
CA ASP A 551 -16.33 40.81 0.47
C ASP A 551 -17.84 41.03 0.27
N ARG A 552 -18.46 41.71 1.25
CA ARG A 552 -19.92 41.90 1.29
C ARG A 552 -20.45 42.69 0.08
N ALA A 553 -19.67 43.61 -0.47
CA ALA A 553 -20.11 44.39 -1.62
C ALA A 553 -20.19 43.52 -2.88
N THR A 554 -19.19 42.66 -3.08
CA THR A 554 -19.17 41.65 -4.15
C THR A 554 -20.29 40.63 -4.00
N LEU A 555 -20.53 40.11 -2.78
CA LEU A 555 -21.65 39.20 -2.50
C LEU A 555 -23.01 39.83 -2.85
N GLN A 556 -23.24 41.09 -2.46
CA GLN A 556 -24.45 41.83 -2.80
C GLN A 556 -24.62 41.99 -4.31
N GLN A 557 -23.56 42.39 -5.02
CA GLN A 557 -23.58 42.57 -6.46
C GLN A 557 -23.91 41.26 -7.20
N ARG A 558 -23.26 40.15 -6.84
CA ARG A 558 -23.50 38.83 -7.43
C ARG A 558 -24.90 38.29 -7.14
N GLN A 559 -25.46 38.57 -5.96
CA GLN A 559 -26.83 38.17 -5.62
C GLN A 559 -27.88 39.01 -6.36
N GLN A 560 -27.64 40.30 -6.62
CA GLN A 560 -28.56 41.15 -7.40
C GLN A 560 -28.66 40.72 -8.87
N GLN A 561 -27.58 40.15 -9.41
CA GLN A 561 -27.54 39.64 -10.78
C GLN A 561 -28.20 38.26 -10.94
N ASN A 562 -28.43 37.54 -9.84
CA ASN A 562 -29.08 36.23 -9.83
C ASN A 562 -30.55 36.36 -9.40
N THR A 563 -31.48 35.81 -10.20
CA THR A 563 -32.94 35.94 -10.04
C THR A 563 -33.55 35.12 -8.87
N ARG A 564 -32.81 34.91 -7.77
CA ARG A 564 -33.25 34.05 -6.64
C ARG A 564 -33.76 34.89 -5.45
N PRO A 565 -34.85 34.48 -4.77
CA PRO A 565 -35.49 35.25 -3.69
C PRO A 565 -34.62 35.41 -2.42
N PRO A 566 -34.92 36.39 -1.55
CA PRO A 566 -34.24 36.62 -0.27
C PRO A 566 -34.53 35.51 0.76
N LEU A 567 -33.56 35.21 1.64
CA LEU A 567 -33.69 34.17 2.68
C LEU A 567 -34.27 34.75 3.99
N THR A 568 -34.37 36.07 4.12
CA THR A 568 -34.98 36.76 5.28
C THR A 568 -35.92 37.90 4.86
N GLN A 569 -36.56 38.55 5.84
CA GLN A 569 -37.38 39.76 5.63
C GLN A 569 -36.57 41.07 5.58
N HIS A 570 -35.24 41.01 5.70
CA HIS A 570 -34.37 42.20 5.69
C HIS A 570 -34.03 42.68 4.27
N GLN A 571 -33.58 43.93 4.14
CA GLN A 571 -32.95 44.39 2.90
C GLN A 571 -31.66 43.57 2.67
N LEU A 572 -31.43 43.14 1.43
CA LEU A 572 -30.36 42.20 1.03
C LEU A 572 -28.99 42.47 1.69
N GLY A 573 -28.59 43.73 1.83
CA GLY A 573 -27.31 44.09 2.44
C GLY A 573 -27.24 43.91 3.95
N GLN A 574 -28.34 44.14 4.67
CA GLN A 574 -28.44 43.88 6.12
C GLN A 574 -28.54 42.38 6.41
N GLU A 575 -29.26 41.64 5.56
CA GLU A 575 -29.37 40.19 5.63
C GLU A 575 -28.00 39.51 5.50
N ILE A 576 -27.21 39.88 4.49
CA ILE A 576 -25.87 39.35 4.29
C ILE A 576 -25.01 39.63 5.52
N ALA A 577 -25.03 40.85 6.06
CA ALA A 577 -24.20 41.21 7.23
C ALA A 577 -24.55 40.39 8.49
N VAL A 578 -25.83 40.13 8.74
CA VAL A 578 -26.28 39.35 9.91
C VAL A 578 -25.91 37.87 9.77
N ILE A 579 -26.16 37.28 8.59
CA ILE A 579 -25.86 35.86 8.34
C ILE A 579 -24.35 35.63 8.32
N ASP A 580 -23.60 36.52 7.69
CA ASP A 580 -22.13 36.48 7.61
C ASP A 580 -21.51 36.50 9.01
N ALA A 581 -21.89 37.47 9.85
CA ALA A 581 -21.40 37.57 11.23
C ALA A 581 -21.74 36.33 12.07
N ARG A 582 -22.90 35.72 11.85
CA ARG A 582 -23.31 34.49 12.55
C ARG A 582 -22.51 33.27 12.11
N ARG A 583 -22.26 33.12 10.80
CA ARG A 583 -21.61 31.93 10.23
C ARG A 583 -20.08 32.00 10.25
N GLN A 584 -19.50 33.18 10.48
CA GLN A 584 -18.06 33.39 10.44
C GLN A 584 -17.30 32.44 11.38
N GLU A 585 -17.74 32.30 12.62
CA GLU A 585 -17.10 31.38 13.59
C GLU A 585 -17.22 29.92 13.13
N TRP A 586 -18.35 29.51 12.57
CA TRP A 586 -18.55 28.14 12.07
C TRP A 586 -17.75 27.85 10.80
N TYR A 587 -17.64 28.81 9.87
CA TYR A 587 -16.77 28.64 8.71
C TYR A 587 -15.30 28.51 9.13
N ALA A 588 -14.85 29.35 10.07
CA ALA A 588 -13.49 29.28 10.59
C ALA A 588 -13.24 27.97 11.36
N GLN A 589 -14.25 27.43 12.04
CA GLN A 589 -14.18 26.12 12.68
C GLN A 589 -14.01 24.97 11.67
N CYS A 590 -14.70 25.03 10.54
CA CYS A 590 -14.72 23.94 9.55
C CYS A 590 -13.63 24.02 8.48
N ALA A 591 -12.94 25.16 8.30
CA ALA A 591 -12.06 25.38 7.15
C ALA A 591 -10.59 25.05 7.46
N ASP A 592 -9.95 24.29 6.57
CA ASP A 592 -8.50 24.01 6.58
C ASP A 592 -7.69 25.03 5.77
N GLY A 593 -8.36 25.76 4.88
CA GLY A 593 -7.77 26.81 4.06
C GLY A 593 -8.80 27.82 3.57
N GLN A 594 -8.31 28.93 3.01
CA GLN A 594 -9.16 30.00 2.49
C GLN A 594 -8.66 30.51 1.15
N VAL A 595 -9.59 30.88 0.27
CA VAL A 595 -9.34 31.54 -1.02
C VAL A 595 -10.20 32.78 -1.12
N ASP A 596 -9.57 33.88 -1.54
CA ASP A 596 -10.29 35.10 -1.87
C ASP A 596 -10.97 34.96 -3.24
N SER A 597 -12.29 34.85 -3.20
CA SER A 597 -13.16 34.73 -4.37
C SER A 597 -13.62 36.09 -4.93
N SER A 598 -13.17 37.20 -4.35
CA SER A 598 -13.29 38.54 -4.92
C SER A 598 -12.21 38.83 -5.98
N LEU A 599 -11.16 38.01 -6.05
CA LEU A 599 -10.11 38.05 -7.09
C LEU A 599 -10.65 37.63 -8.47
N SER A 600 -9.77 37.69 -9.49
CA SER A 600 -10.11 37.09 -10.77
C SER A 600 -10.27 35.57 -10.63
N ILE A 601 -11.17 34.99 -11.42
CA ILE A 601 -11.45 33.55 -11.33
C ILE A 601 -10.20 32.69 -11.55
N ALA A 602 -9.29 33.13 -12.43
CA ALA A 602 -8.03 32.44 -12.68
C ALA A 602 -7.10 32.43 -11.46
N GLU A 603 -7.03 33.52 -10.71
CA GLU A 603 -6.23 33.60 -9.47
C GLU A 603 -6.83 32.73 -8.37
N SER A 604 -8.16 32.77 -8.20
CA SER A 604 -8.84 31.93 -7.21
C SER A 604 -8.70 30.43 -7.55
N ILE A 605 -8.73 30.05 -8.84
CA ILE A 605 -8.47 28.67 -9.28
C ILE A 605 -7.06 28.25 -8.91
N GLU A 606 -6.05 29.10 -9.17
CA GLU A 606 -4.67 28.73 -8.87
C GLU A 606 -4.42 28.58 -7.37
N GLN A 607 -4.99 29.46 -6.54
CA GLN A 607 -4.91 29.32 -5.08
C GLN A 607 -5.59 28.02 -4.60
N ALA A 608 -6.80 27.73 -5.09
CA ALA A 608 -7.51 26.50 -4.74
C ALA A 608 -6.79 25.25 -5.23
N ARG A 609 -6.16 25.31 -6.42
CA ARG A 609 -5.33 24.23 -6.98
C ARG A 609 -4.12 23.94 -6.11
N VAL A 610 -3.41 24.98 -5.68
CA VAL A 610 -2.24 24.84 -4.78
C VAL A 610 -2.66 24.24 -3.45
N PHE A 611 -3.79 24.67 -2.87
CA PHE A 611 -4.34 24.11 -1.64
C PHE A 611 -4.82 22.65 -1.79
N PHE A 612 -5.29 22.24 -2.97
CA PHE A 612 -5.73 20.87 -3.21
C PHE A 612 -4.58 19.90 -3.45
N ILE A 613 -3.48 20.37 -4.04
CA ILE A 613 -2.31 19.55 -4.36
C ILE A 613 -1.41 19.32 -3.14
N ASN A 614 -1.21 20.35 -2.32
CA ASN A 614 -0.51 20.27 -1.04
C ASN A 614 -1.50 19.85 0.04
#